data_AF-A0A838JRH9-F1
#
_entry.id   AF-A0A838JRH9-F1
#
_cell.length_a   1.000
_cell.length_b   1.000
_cell.length_c   1.000
_cell.angle_alpha   90.00
_cell.angle_beta   90.00
_cell.angle_gamma   90.00
#
_symmetry.space_group_name_H-M   'P 1'
#
loop_
_entity.id
_entity.type
_entity.pdbx_description
1 polymer ?
#
loop_
_entity_poly.entity_id
_entity_poly.type
_entity_poly.pdbx_seq_one_letter_code
_entity_poly.pdbx_strand_id
1 'polypeptide(L)'
;MRRTATILAAAALMVVFSSGVALAAFEDTITGTDHTDILSGTGKAEQISGLGAGDRINGGAGPDLVEGGKGHDELGDGLGKDTVYGGTGVDNLIGQGGDASLDHFNAGGGDDTIQSGDAPAVEDVVNCGAGRDTVYADKADVINDNCERVETR
;
A
#
# COMPACT_ATOMS: atom_id res chain seq x y z
N MET A 1 10.48 -14.04 -34.86
CA MET A 1 11.52 -14.03 -33.81
C MET A 1 10.82 -14.09 -32.46
N ARG A 2 10.84 -15.24 -31.78
CA ARG A 2 10.27 -15.41 -30.44
C ARG A 2 11.34 -14.99 -29.43
N ARG A 3 11.14 -13.87 -28.72
CA ARG A 3 11.96 -13.51 -27.57
C ARG A 3 11.37 -14.22 -26.36
N THR A 4 12.13 -15.15 -25.81
CA THR A 4 11.84 -15.89 -24.59
C THR A 4 11.86 -14.93 -23.40
N ALA A 5 10.74 -14.83 -22.67
CA ALA A 5 10.71 -14.21 -21.36
C ALA A 5 11.32 -15.20 -20.36
N THR A 6 12.38 -14.78 -19.69
CA THR A 6 13.01 -15.54 -18.60
C THR A 6 12.26 -15.17 -17.33
N ILE A 7 11.50 -16.10 -16.77
CA ILE A 7 10.92 -15.96 -15.44
C ILE A 7 12.08 -16.11 -14.44
N LEU A 8 12.48 -15.02 -13.79
CA LEU A 8 13.41 -15.08 -12.66
C LEU A 8 12.63 -15.54 -11.42
N ALA A 9 13.21 -16.48 -10.68
CA ALA A 9 12.63 -17.08 -9.50
C ALA A 9 12.34 -16.04 -8.41
N ALA A 10 11.15 -16.13 -7.81
CA ALA A 10 10.76 -15.37 -6.63
C ALA A 10 11.73 -15.63 -5.47
N ALA A 11 12.37 -14.56 -4.98
CA ALA A 11 13.03 -14.57 -3.69
C ALA A 11 11.99 -14.12 -2.66
N ALA A 12 11.46 -15.05 -1.87
CA ALA A 12 10.60 -14.70 -0.74
C ALA A 12 11.41 -13.90 0.29
N LEU A 13 11.14 -12.59 0.37
CA LEU A 13 11.69 -11.74 1.42
C LEU A 13 10.92 -12.05 2.72
N MET A 14 11.51 -12.83 3.63
CA MET A 14 10.95 -13.03 4.96
C MET A 14 11.06 -11.73 5.78
N VAL A 15 9.96 -11.01 5.92
CA VAL A 15 9.85 -9.94 6.93
C VAL A 15 9.53 -10.61 8.28
N VAL A 16 10.51 -10.59 9.19
CA VAL A 16 10.34 -11.10 10.56
C VAL A 16 9.85 -9.95 11.45
N PHE A 17 8.56 -9.91 11.77
CA PHE A 17 8.07 -9.09 12.88
C PHE A 17 8.29 -9.84 14.20
N SER A 18 8.79 -9.14 15.22
CA SER A 18 9.25 -9.71 16.50
C SER A 18 8.18 -10.38 17.38
N SER A 19 6.97 -10.58 16.86
CA SER A 19 5.86 -11.23 17.55
C SER A 19 4.98 -11.99 16.55
N GLY A 20 5.43 -13.18 16.14
CA GLY A 20 4.61 -14.15 15.40
C GLY A 20 4.50 -13.85 13.90
N VAL A 21 5.20 -14.63 13.10
CA VAL A 21 5.13 -14.56 11.64
C VAL A 21 3.83 -15.24 11.18
N ALA A 22 2.83 -14.47 10.76
CA ALA A 22 1.86 -14.96 9.80
C ALA A 22 2.52 -14.86 8.43
N LEU A 23 3.06 -15.97 7.93
CA LEU A 23 3.57 -16.05 6.56
C LEU A 23 2.35 -16.10 5.63
N ALA A 24 1.80 -14.94 5.27
CA ALA A 24 1.04 -14.82 4.03
C ALA A 24 2.06 -15.02 2.91
N ALA A 25 2.02 -16.16 2.23
CA ALA A 25 2.83 -16.36 1.05
C ALA A 25 2.17 -15.56 -0.07
N PHE A 26 2.79 -14.47 -0.50
CA PHE A 26 2.38 -13.77 -1.72
C PHE A 26 2.45 -14.75 -2.89
N GLU A 27 1.37 -14.83 -3.66
CA GLU A 27 1.22 -15.69 -4.83
C GLU A 27 1.98 -15.14 -6.04
N ASP A 28 2.10 -13.82 -6.16
CA ASP A 28 2.82 -13.16 -7.26
C ASP A 28 3.61 -11.93 -6.79
N THR A 29 4.58 -11.53 -7.61
CA THR A 29 5.36 -10.31 -7.41
C THR A 29 5.33 -9.46 -8.68
N ILE A 30 4.90 -8.21 -8.53
CA ILE A 30 4.86 -7.20 -9.58
C ILE A 30 5.88 -6.11 -9.22
N THR A 31 6.78 -5.79 -10.13
CA THR A 31 7.82 -4.78 -9.90
C THR A 31 7.88 -3.83 -11.09
N GLY A 32 7.80 -2.54 -10.81
CA GLY A 32 8.02 -1.45 -11.74
C GLY A 32 9.50 -1.20 -12.02
N THR A 33 9.84 0.06 -12.22
CA THR A 33 11.14 0.54 -12.66
C THR A 33 11.48 1.85 -11.94
N ASP A 34 12.65 2.43 -12.19
CA ASP A 34 12.97 3.78 -11.68
C ASP A 34 12.26 4.93 -12.45
N HIS A 35 11.22 4.62 -13.24
CA HIS A 35 10.42 5.59 -14.02
C HIS A 35 8.94 5.41 -13.68
N THR A 36 8.12 6.42 -14.03
CA THR A 36 6.67 6.35 -13.85
C THR A 36 6.07 5.13 -14.53
N ASP A 37 5.48 4.28 -13.71
CA ASP A 37 4.80 3.05 -14.07
C ASP A 37 3.30 3.11 -13.74
N ILE A 38 2.54 2.25 -14.43
CA ILE A 38 1.13 1.96 -14.10
C ILE A 38 1.05 0.47 -13.83
N LEU A 39 0.84 0.12 -12.57
CA LEU A 39 0.84 -1.25 -12.07
C LEU A 39 -0.57 -1.62 -11.58
N SER A 40 -0.97 -2.86 -11.84
CA SER A 40 -2.23 -3.41 -11.38
C SER A 40 -2.01 -4.85 -10.97
N GLY A 41 -2.34 -5.20 -9.73
CA GLY A 41 -2.44 -6.57 -9.28
C GLY A 41 -3.74 -7.23 -9.73
N THR A 42 -4.03 -8.38 -9.16
CA THR A 42 -5.09 -9.27 -9.64
C THR A 42 -6.15 -9.53 -8.57
N GLY A 43 -6.57 -10.78 -8.39
CA GLY A 43 -7.52 -11.21 -7.36
C GLY A 43 -6.87 -12.14 -6.34
N LYS A 44 -5.56 -12.04 -6.19
CA LYS A 44 -4.67 -12.95 -5.48
C LYS A 44 -3.81 -12.12 -4.52
N ALA A 45 -3.06 -12.80 -3.65
CA ALA A 45 -2.13 -12.10 -2.76
C ALA A 45 -0.87 -11.67 -3.51
N GLU A 46 -0.69 -10.39 -3.78
CA GLU A 46 0.45 -9.85 -4.52
C GLU A 46 1.42 -9.07 -3.63
N GLN A 47 2.70 -9.07 -4.01
CA GLN A 47 3.64 -8.02 -3.61
C GLN A 47 3.88 -7.10 -4.82
N ILE A 48 3.56 -5.81 -4.70
CA ILE A 48 3.65 -4.82 -5.78
C ILE A 48 4.58 -3.69 -5.35
N SER A 49 5.60 -3.39 -6.16
CA SER A 49 6.59 -2.34 -5.87
C SER A 49 6.81 -1.43 -7.08
N GLY A 50 6.57 -0.12 -6.92
CA GLY A 50 6.76 0.92 -7.94
C GLY A 50 8.23 1.25 -8.20
N LEU A 51 9.00 1.37 -7.09
CA LEU A 51 10.41 1.72 -7.00
C LEU A 51 10.68 3.22 -7.05
N GLY A 52 10.68 3.86 -8.22
CA GLY A 52 11.13 5.24 -8.35
C GLY A 52 10.36 6.03 -9.39
N ALA A 53 10.37 7.36 -9.23
CA ALA A 53 9.46 8.30 -9.89
C ALA A 53 8.02 8.16 -9.37
N GLY A 54 7.10 8.95 -9.92
CA GLY A 54 5.70 8.91 -9.48
C GLY A 54 4.93 7.83 -10.22
N ASP A 55 4.41 6.86 -9.49
CA ASP A 55 3.74 5.66 -9.98
C ASP A 55 2.23 5.69 -9.73
N ARG A 56 1.50 4.88 -10.50
CA ARG A 56 0.09 4.58 -10.22
C ARG A 56 -0.06 3.09 -9.97
N ILE A 57 -0.45 2.71 -8.77
CA ILE A 57 -0.55 1.31 -8.36
C ILE A 57 -1.96 1.01 -7.86
N ASN A 58 -2.51 -0.12 -8.28
CA ASN A 58 -3.73 -0.71 -7.74
C ASN A 58 -3.43 -2.16 -7.32
N GLY A 59 -3.58 -2.50 -6.04
CA GLY A 59 -3.37 -3.87 -5.54
C GLY A 59 -4.37 -4.86 -6.13
N GLY A 60 -5.64 -4.47 -6.20
CA GLY A 60 -6.67 -5.23 -6.88
C GLY A 60 -7.59 -5.91 -5.88
N ALA A 61 -7.55 -7.22 -5.78
CA ALA A 61 -8.22 -7.94 -4.72
C ALA A 61 -7.32 -9.06 -4.20
N GLY A 62 -7.57 -9.52 -2.98
CA GLY A 62 -6.65 -10.40 -2.26
C GLY A 62 -5.83 -9.59 -1.27
N PRO A 63 -5.11 -10.26 -0.34
CA PRO A 63 -4.28 -9.56 0.63
C PRO A 63 -2.94 -9.16 0.00
N ASP A 64 -2.80 -7.89 -0.28
CA ASP A 64 -1.71 -7.30 -1.05
C ASP A 64 -0.72 -6.53 -0.17
N LEU A 65 0.54 -6.51 -0.62
CA LEU A 65 1.57 -5.60 -0.14
C LEU A 65 1.90 -4.61 -1.27
N VAL A 66 1.50 -3.36 -1.12
CA VAL A 66 1.71 -2.30 -2.10
C VAL A 66 2.79 -1.33 -1.61
N GLU A 67 3.84 -1.09 -2.39
CA GLU A 67 4.93 -0.15 -2.09
C GLU A 67 5.13 0.83 -3.26
N GLY A 68 4.97 2.14 -3.03
CA GLY A 68 5.23 3.18 -4.04
C GLY A 68 6.72 3.35 -4.31
N GLY A 69 7.47 3.67 -3.25
CA GLY A 69 8.92 3.79 -3.31
C GLY A 69 9.34 5.25 -3.22
N LYS A 70 10.00 5.78 -4.26
CA LYS A 70 10.41 7.19 -4.29
C LYS A 70 9.64 7.94 -5.34
N GLY A 71 8.87 8.96 -4.97
CA GLY A 71 8.29 9.83 -5.98
C GLY A 71 7.03 10.51 -5.52
N HIS A 72 6.05 10.55 -6.41
CA HIS A 72 4.75 11.11 -6.11
C HIS A 72 3.74 10.09 -6.55
N ASP A 73 3.41 9.17 -5.64
CA ASP A 73 2.73 7.94 -5.97
C ASP A 73 1.22 8.05 -5.72
N GLU A 74 0.42 7.41 -6.56
CA GLU A 74 -1.01 7.18 -6.32
C GLU A 74 -1.22 5.69 -6.09
N LEU A 75 -1.51 5.31 -4.83
CA LEU A 75 -1.55 3.93 -4.37
C LEU A 75 -2.97 3.58 -3.92
N GLY A 76 -3.60 2.63 -4.62
CA GLY A 76 -4.82 1.96 -4.18
C GLY A 76 -4.49 0.54 -3.72
N ASP A 77 -5.00 0.14 -2.56
CA ASP A 77 -4.86 -1.24 -2.06
C ASP A 77 -5.82 -2.21 -2.77
N GLY A 78 -7.10 -1.87 -2.88
CA GLY A 78 -8.10 -2.79 -3.41
C GLY A 78 -8.88 -3.51 -2.32
N LEU A 79 -9.43 -4.67 -2.65
CA LEU A 79 -10.23 -5.46 -1.71
C LEU A 79 -9.38 -6.55 -1.07
N GLY A 80 -9.33 -6.61 0.24
CA GLY A 80 -8.57 -7.61 0.96
C GLY A 80 -7.89 -6.99 2.14
N LYS A 81 -7.14 -7.83 2.86
CA LYS A 81 -6.38 -7.36 4.00
C LYS A 81 -5.01 -6.90 3.51
N ASP A 82 -4.86 -5.59 3.38
CA ASP A 82 -3.77 -5.01 2.62
C ASP A 82 -2.77 -4.28 3.52
N THR A 83 -1.60 -4.03 2.96
CA THR A 83 -0.58 -3.20 3.58
C THR A 83 0.03 -2.29 2.52
N VAL A 84 -0.07 -0.99 2.74
CA VAL A 84 0.35 0.04 1.78
C VAL A 84 1.48 0.87 2.36
N TYR A 85 2.58 0.98 1.61
CA TYR A 85 3.72 1.84 1.91
C TYR A 85 3.86 2.90 0.82
N GLY A 86 3.75 4.19 1.17
CA GLY A 86 4.01 5.31 0.23
C GLY A 86 5.49 5.37 -0.12
N GLY A 87 6.32 5.52 0.90
CA GLY A 87 7.77 5.55 0.78
C GLY A 87 8.28 6.96 1.01
N THR A 88 8.97 7.54 0.05
CA THR A 88 9.43 8.95 0.16
C THR A 88 8.86 9.78 -0.97
N GLY A 89 8.47 11.00 -0.64
CA GLY A 89 7.91 11.97 -1.57
C GLY A 89 6.49 12.32 -1.15
N VAL A 90 5.67 12.85 -2.06
CA VAL A 90 4.30 13.27 -1.69
C VAL A 90 3.35 12.30 -2.34
N ASP A 91 2.76 11.43 -1.53
CA ASP A 91 2.01 10.27 -1.96
C ASP A 91 0.53 10.39 -1.60
N ASN A 92 -0.31 9.76 -2.41
CA ASN A 92 -1.74 9.62 -2.20
C ASN A 92 -2.08 8.14 -1.99
N LEU A 93 -2.41 7.76 -0.76
CA LEU A 93 -2.78 6.40 -0.38
C LEU A 93 -4.31 6.34 -0.23
N ILE A 94 -4.93 5.37 -0.91
CA ILE A 94 -6.38 5.26 -1.01
C ILE A 94 -6.79 3.83 -0.66
N GLY A 95 -7.48 3.69 0.46
CA GLY A 95 -8.22 2.49 0.84
C GLY A 95 -9.45 2.31 -0.04
N GLN A 96 -9.66 1.11 -0.57
CA GLN A 96 -10.94 0.75 -1.16
C GLN A 96 -11.89 0.20 -0.12
N GLY A 97 -12.90 0.99 0.23
CA GLY A 97 -13.97 0.49 1.07
C GLY A 97 -14.85 -0.56 0.38
N GLY A 98 -15.70 -1.20 1.18
CA GLY A 98 -16.70 -2.16 0.70
C GLY A 98 -16.37 -3.62 0.99
N ASP A 99 -15.27 -3.88 1.69
CA ASP A 99 -15.08 -5.13 2.42
C ASP A 99 -15.08 -4.89 3.93
N ALA A 100 -14.60 -5.87 4.70
CA ALA A 100 -14.50 -5.77 6.15
C ALA A 100 -13.09 -6.14 6.63
N SER A 101 -12.10 -5.74 5.85
CA SER A 101 -10.68 -5.94 6.11
C SER A 101 -10.14 -4.88 7.07
N LEU A 102 -9.05 -5.22 7.74
CA LEU A 102 -8.25 -4.23 8.46
C LEU A 102 -7.00 -3.98 7.65
N ASP A 103 -6.81 -2.75 7.21
CA ASP A 103 -5.69 -2.37 6.36
C ASP A 103 -4.65 -1.58 7.15
N HIS A 104 -3.43 -1.62 6.63
CA HIS A 104 -2.29 -0.95 7.24
C HIS A 104 -1.67 0.05 6.26
N PHE A 105 -1.81 1.34 6.56
CA PHE A 105 -1.21 2.41 5.77
C PHE A 105 0.04 2.96 6.46
N ASN A 106 1.13 3.08 5.71
CA ASN A 106 2.34 3.76 6.11
C ASN A 106 2.80 4.71 4.99
N ALA A 107 2.50 5.99 5.11
CA ALA A 107 2.77 6.93 4.02
C ALA A 107 4.27 7.21 3.87
N GLY A 108 4.98 7.37 4.99
CA GLY A 108 6.44 7.34 5.00
C GLY A 108 7.02 8.72 5.17
N GLY A 109 7.59 9.33 4.14
CA GLY A 109 8.25 10.63 4.27
C GLY A 109 7.83 11.62 3.20
N GLY A 110 7.24 12.72 3.59
CA GLY A 110 6.79 13.84 2.77
C GLY A 110 5.43 14.31 3.24
N ASP A 111 4.77 15.19 2.49
CA ASP A 111 3.47 15.74 2.88
C ASP A 111 2.36 14.92 2.23
N ASP A 112 1.96 13.82 2.86
CA ASP A 112 1.14 12.78 2.27
C ASP A 112 -0.37 12.98 2.49
N THR A 113 -1.18 12.35 1.63
CA THR A 113 -2.64 12.27 1.79
C THR A 113 -3.08 10.82 1.87
N ILE A 114 -3.80 10.47 2.92
CA ILE A 114 -4.30 9.11 3.17
C ILE A 114 -5.83 9.16 3.24
N GLN A 115 -6.49 8.29 2.50
CA GLN A 115 -7.94 8.06 2.55
C GLN A 115 -8.17 6.63 3.03
N SER A 116 -8.21 6.41 4.35
CA SER A 116 -8.50 5.10 4.94
C SER A 116 -10.00 4.84 5.10
N GLY A 117 -10.81 5.89 5.23
CA GLY A 117 -12.22 5.71 5.58
C GLY A 117 -12.99 4.84 4.58
N ASP A 118 -13.56 3.74 5.07
CA ASP A 118 -14.31 2.76 4.31
C ASP A 118 -15.82 2.75 4.68
N ALA A 119 -16.58 1.96 3.92
CA ALA A 119 -18.02 1.81 4.12
C ALA A 119 -18.46 0.38 3.77
N PRO A 120 -18.83 -0.46 4.76
CA PRO A 120 -18.99 -0.15 6.18
C PRO A 120 -17.66 0.15 6.88
N ALA A 121 -17.68 1.04 7.87
CA ALA A 121 -16.48 1.39 8.65
C ALA A 121 -15.86 0.16 9.32
N VAL A 122 -14.59 -0.12 9.01
CA VAL A 122 -13.74 -1.13 9.67
C VAL A 122 -12.50 -0.45 10.24
N GLU A 123 -11.91 -1.06 11.26
CA GLU A 123 -10.71 -0.50 11.89
C GLU A 123 -9.53 -0.66 10.94
N ASP A 124 -8.98 0.47 10.47
CA ASP A 124 -7.66 0.52 9.84
C ASP A 124 -6.58 1.08 10.75
N VAL A 125 -5.32 0.86 10.40
CA VAL A 125 -4.18 1.45 11.11
C VAL A 125 -3.40 2.36 10.17
N VAL A 126 -3.34 3.65 10.50
CA VAL A 126 -2.62 4.66 9.70
C VAL A 126 -1.41 5.19 10.45
N ASN A 127 -0.26 5.12 9.78
CA ASN A 127 1.00 5.73 10.17
C ASN A 127 1.42 6.74 9.09
N CYS A 128 1.33 8.03 9.38
CA CYS A 128 1.64 9.04 8.37
C CYS A 128 3.14 9.16 8.09
N GLY A 129 3.95 9.03 9.13
CA GLY A 129 5.40 9.08 9.01
C GLY A 129 5.95 10.47 9.29
N ALA A 130 6.74 11.03 8.39
CA ALA A 130 7.40 12.32 8.57
C ALA A 130 6.96 13.31 7.50
N GLY A 131 6.49 14.48 7.92
CA GLY A 131 6.14 15.57 7.02
C GLY A 131 4.92 16.29 7.55
N ARG A 132 4.03 16.73 6.67
CA ARG A 132 2.74 17.32 7.06
C ARG A 132 1.62 16.59 6.37
N ASP A 133 1.06 15.64 7.09
CA ASP A 133 0.19 14.64 6.50
C ASP A 133 -1.29 14.95 6.77
N THR A 134 -2.13 14.55 5.83
CA THR A 134 -3.59 14.66 5.95
C THR A 134 -4.24 13.29 5.82
N VAL A 135 -5.01 12.90 6.82
CA VAL A 135 -5.77 11.65 6.83
C VAL A 135 -7.26 11.94 6.78
N TYR A 136 -7.95 11.27 5.87
CA TYR A 136 -9.41 11.16 5.80
C TYR A 136 -9.80 9.76 6.25
N ALA A 137 -10.18 9.68 7.52
CA ALA A 137 -10.47 8.44 8.21
C ALA A 137 -11.96 8.35 8.55
N ASP A 138 -12.41 7.19 8.99
CA ASP A 138 -13.64 7.10 9.75
C ASP A 138 -13.35 7.04 11.26
N LYS A 139 -14.33 6.61 12.06
CA LYS A 139 -14.21 6.56 13.53
C LYS A 139 -13.65 5.25 14.06
N ALA A 140 -13.64 4.20 13.26
CA ALA A 140 -13.07 2.91 13.62
C ALA A 140 -11.54 2.94 13.51
N ASP A 141 -11.00 3.77 12.61
CA ASP A 141 -9.56 3.86 12.36
C ASP A 141 -8.71 4.26 13.58
N VAL A 142 -7.55 3.61 13.68
CA VAL A 142 -6.47 3.92 14.61
C VAL A 142 -5.41 4.74 13.88
N ILE A 143 -5.38 6.04 14.17
CA ILE A 143 -4.43 6.98 13.58
C ILE A 143 -3.29 7.27 14.56
N ASN A 144 -2.04 7.06 14.13
CA ASN A 144 -0.87 7.34 14.95
C ASN A 144 -0.63 8.86 15.11
N ASP A 145 -0.03 9.26 16.24
CA ASP A 145 0.16 10.67 16.65
C ASP A 145 1.04 11.52 15.70
N ASN A 146 1.62 10.92 14.65
CA ASN A 146 2.43 11.61 13.65
C ASN A 146 1.63 12.07 12.43
N CYS A 147 0.31 12.11 12.52
CA CYS A 147 -0.57 12.67 11.49
C CYS A 147 -1.03 14.08 11.91
N GLU A 148 -0.60 15.12 11.18
CA GLU A 148 -0.84 16.52 11.58
C GLU A 148 -2.29 16.97 11.37
N ARG A 149 -2.98 16.42 10.37
CA ARG A 149 -4.38 16.72 10.08
C ARG A 149 -5.18 15.44 9.91
N VAL A 150 -6.15 15.23 10.78
CA VAL A 150 -7.06 14.06 10.71
C VAL A 150 -8.50 14.56 10.58
N GLU A 151 -9.18 14.15 9.52
CA GLU A 151 -10.60 14.38 9.28
C GLU A 151 -11.36 13.05 9.37
N THR A 152 -12.02 12.83 10.51
CA THR A 152 -12.88 11.66 10.73
C THR A 152 -14.31 11.95 10.27
N ARG A 153 -14.94 11.06 9.49
CA ARG A 153 -16.37 11.17 9.13
C ARG A 153 -17.26 10.16 9.85
#